data_AF-A0A1B9DT16-F1
#
_entry.id   AF-A0A1B9DT16-F1
#
_cell.length_a   1.000
_cell.length_b   1.000
_cell.length_c   1.000
_cell.angle_alpha   90.00
_cell.angle_beta   90.00
_cell.angle_gamma   90.00
#
_symmetry.space_group_name_H-M   'P 1'
#
loop_
_entity.id
_entity.type
_entity.pdbx_description
1 polymer ?
#
loop_
_entity_poly.entity_id
_entity_poly.type
_entity_poly.pdbx_seq_one_letter_code
_entity_poly.pdbx_strand_id
1 'polypeptide(L)'
;MDLFSNTIDWNENLLPILEEYKTKKHPLQFQNIYQLLIMVILSAQDSDENINKISPHFFSKFPNLESLTKSNVDEIIHLINTVKFYENKANWIINIATKLKKDNNIPLTMKELTSLKGIGRKSANVIMREANIAPEGIIVDLHVLRTASRIGLIKPTKDGLKAEKQLMTILPKEIWNDIGMALSFLGREICRPVPKCSQCLIFSTCQYPNKTDL
;
A
#
# COMPACT_ATOMS: atom_id res chain seq x y z
N MET A 1 6.62 10.18 -40.50
CA MET A 1 7.88 9.54 -40.09
C MET A 1 8.41 10.40 -38.95
N ASP A 2 7.92 10.12 -37.74
CA ASP A 2 8.24 10.93 -36.55
C ASP A 2 9.63 10.56 -36.04
N LEU A 3 10.63 11.33 -36.46
CA LEU A 3 12.03 11.14 -36.10
C LEU A 3 12.41 11.74 -34.73
N PHE A 4 11.43 12.23 -33.96
CA PHE A 4 11.60 12.71 -32.58
C PHE A 4 10.36 12.42 -31.71
N SER A 5 9.82 11.21 -31.80
CA SER A 5 8.95 10.72 -30.73
C SER A 5 9.83 10.54 -29.48
N ASN A 6 9.97 11.61 -28.68
CA ASN A 6 10.58 11.59 -27.36
C ASN A 6 9.71 10.72 -26.42
N THR A 7 9.72 9.41 -26.64
CA THR A 7 9.14 8.44 -25.71
C THR A 7 10.02 8.43 -24.47
N ILE A 8 9.50 8.97 -23.38
CA ILE A 8 10.13 8.89 -22.06
C ILE A 8 10.40 7.42 -21.75
N ASP A 9 11.66 7.04 -21.58
CA ASP A 9 12.01 5.73 -21.04
C ASP A 9 11.74 5.73 -19.53
N TRP A 10 10.58 5.20 -19.14
CA TRP A 10 10.21 5.13 -17.74
C TRP A 10 11.11 4.21 -16.91
N ASN A 11 11.83 3.27 -17.53
CA ASN A 11 12.76 2.41 -16.80
C ASN A 11 13.92 3.26 -16.26
N GLU A 12 14.54 4.08 -17.10
CA GLU A 12 15.62 4.98 -16.69
C GLU A 12 15.11 6.10 -15.79
N ASN A 13 13.99 6.72 -16.15
CA ASN A 13 13.48 7.90 -15.45
C ASN A 13 12.98 7.60 -14.02
N LEU A 14 12.59 6.37 -13.72
CA LEU A 14 12.15 5.98 -12.37
C LEU A 14 13.29 5.46 -11.50
N LEU A 15 14.50 5.23 -12.05
CA LEU A 15 15.65 4.74 -11.26
C LEU A 15 15.96 5.63 -10.04
N PRO A 16 16.01 6.97 -10.14
CA PRO A 16 16.37 7.80 -8.99
C PRO A 16 15.41 7.61 -7.81
N ILE A 17 14.11 7.47 -8.07
CA ILE A 17 13.12 7.27 -7.01
C ILE A 17 13.09 5.82 -6.53
N LEU A 18 13.35 4.83 -7.39
CA LEU A 18 13.47 3.44 -6.97
C LEU A 18 14.66 3.27 -6.03
N GLU A 19 15.82 3.82 -6.37
CA GLU A 19 17.01 3.77 -5.51
C GLU A 19 16.80 4.45 -4.16
N GLU A 20 16.18 5.63 -4.15
CA GLU A 20 15.86 6.38 -2.91
C GLU A 20 14.89 5.62 -1.99
N TYR A 21 13.89 4.94 -2.56
CA TYR A 21 12.76 4.42 -1.78
C TYR A 21 12.73 2.90 -1.61
N LYS A 22 13.48 2.10 -2.38
CA LYS A 22 13.42 0.63 -2.32
C LYS A 22 13.73 0.04 -0.94
N THR A 23 14.57 0.71 -0.16
CA THR A 23 14.95 0.27 1.19
C THR A 23 14.06 0.85 2.29
N LYS A 24 13.14 1.78 1.97
CA LYS A 24 12.22 2.34 2.96
C LYS A 24 11.21 1.27 3.39
N LYS A 25 11.15 1.04 4.70
CA LYS A 25 10.18 0.13 5.33
C LYS A 25 8.76 0.65 5.14
N HIS A 26 7.81 -0.26 5.04
CA HIS A 26 6.39 0.10 5.00
C HIS A 26 6.01 0.99 6.23
N PRO A 27 5.11 1.98 6.09
CA PRO A 27 4.76 2.89 7.19
C PRO A 27 4.11 2.24 8.42
N LEU A 28 3.47 1.08 8.23
CA LEU A 28 2.92 0.28 9.32
C LEU A 28 4.04 -0.47 10.05
N GLN A 29 4.08 -0.34 11.38
CA GLN A 29 5.13 -0.89 12.25
C GLN A 29 4.78 -2.29 12.73
N PHE A 30 4.77 -3.27 11.82
CA PHE A 30 4.52 -4.68 12.13
C PHE A 30 5.81 -5.46 12.38
N GLN A 31 5.71 -6.59 13.08
CA GLN A 31 6.83 -7.49 13.36
C GLN A 31 6.74 -8.83 12.61
N ASN A 32 5.55 -9.19 12.13
CA ASN A 32 5.31 -10.43 11.39
C ASN A 32 4.05 -10.31 10.50
N ILE A 33 3.78 -11.33 9.69
CA ILE A 33 2.66 -11.33 8.73
C ILE A 33 1.29 -11.32 9.41
N TYR A 34 1.14 -11.92 10.60
CA TYR A 34 -0.08 -11.81 11.40
C TYR A 34 -0.36 -10.35 11.76
N GLN A 35 0.63 -9.65 12.32
CA GLN A 35 0.48 -8.24 12.67
C GLN A 35 0.18 -7.39 11.43
N LEU A 36 0.88 -7.62 10.31
CA LEU A 36 0.63 -6.92 9.07
C LEU A 36 -0.80 -7.13 8.56
N LEU A 37 -1.30 -8.36 8.55
CA LEU A 37 -2.65 -8.70 8.12
C LEU A 37 -3.69 -7.89 8.91
N ILE A 38 -3.58 -7.86 10.23
CA ILE A 38 -4.48 -7.11 11.09
C ILE A 38 -4.34 -5.60 10.86
N MET A 39 -3.11 -5.07 10.83
CA MET A 39 -2.86 -3.65 10.63
C MET A 39 -3.36 -3.15 9.26
N VAL A 40 -3.28 -3.97 8.21
CA VAL A 40 -3.81 -3.65 6.87
C VAL A 40 -5.35 -3.60 6.86
N ILE A 41 -6.02 -4.46 7.62
CA ILE A 41 -7.48 -4.38 7.81
C ILE A 41 -7.83 -3.09 8.55
N LEU A 42 -7.10 -2.77 9.61
CA LEU A 42 -7.36 -1.60 10.44
C LEU A 42 -7.07 -0.28 9.70
N SER A 43 -6.04 -0.23 8.86
CA SER A 43 -5.64 0.99 8.13
C SER A 43 -6.56 1.36 6.97
N ALA A 44 -7.50 0.49 6.59
CA ALA A 44 -8.48 0.83 5.57
C ALA A 44 -9.28 2.09 5.96
N GLN A 45 -9.04 3.19 5.23
CA GLN A 45 -9.61 4.53 5.47
C GLN A 45 -9.18 5.19 6.80
N ASP A 46 -8.06 4.74 7.37
CA ASP A 46 -7.47 5.30 8.58
C ASP A 46 -6.01 5.72 8.31
N SER A 47 -5.41 6.44 9.25
CA SER A 47 -4.00 6.85 9.13
C SER A 47 -3.06 5.78 9.66
N ASP A 48 -1.92 5.59 8.98
CA ASP A 48 -0.86 4.68 9.44
C ASP A 48 -0.41 5.04 10.88
N GLU A 49 -0.39 6.34 11.22
CA GLU A 49 -0.05 6.84 12.55
C GLU A 49 -1.03 6.38 13.63
N ASN A 50 -2.34 6.49 13.38
CA ASN A 50 -3.36 6.01 14.33
C ASN A 50 -3.23 4.49 14.53
N ILE A 51 -3.03 3.75 13.45
CA ILE A 51 -2.88 2.29 13.54
C ILE A 51 -1.62 1.91 14.32
N ASN A 52 -0.48 2.56 14.06
CA ASN A 52 0.75 2.32 14.81
C ASN A 52 0.60 2.63 16.31
N LYS A 53 -0.23 3.62 16.69
CA LYS A 53 -0.49 3.96 18.10
C LYS A 53 -1.28 2.86 18.83
N ILE A 54 -2.25 2.23 18.18
CA ILE A 54 -3.11 1.20 18.81
C ILE A 54 -2.47 -0.20 18.80
N SER A 55 -1.61 -0.49 17.81
CA SER A 55 -1.08 -1.83 17.57
C SER A 55 -0.33 -2.46 18.75
N PRO A 56 0.52 -1.74 19.51
CA PRO A 56 1.24 -2.35 20.64
C PRO A 56 0.29 -2.96 21.69
N HIS A 57 -0.76 -2.24 22.07
CA HIS A 57 -1.74 -2.75 23.03
C HIS A 57 -2.58 -3.88 22.43
N PHE A 58 -3.00 -3.74 21.17
CA PHE A 58 -3.73 -4.78 20.46
C PHE A 58 -2.96 -6.11 20.43
N PHE A 59 -1.69 -6.08 20.01
CA PHE A 59 -0.87 -7.29 19.89
C PHE A 59 -0.33 -7.80 21.22
N SER A 60 -0.25 -6.96 22.26
CA SER A 60 0.00 -7.44 23.63
C SER A 60 -1.16 -8.28 24.15
N LYS A 61 -2.40 -7.91 23.85
CA LYS A 61 -3.59 -8.69 24.22
C LYS A 61 -3.79 -9.90 23.31
N PHE A 62 -3.55 -9.71 22.02
CA PHE A 62 -3.77 -10.72 20.97
C PHE A 62 -2.47 -10.99 20.20
N PRO A 63 -1.55 -11.79 20.75
CA PRO A 63 -0.22 -12.00 20.15
C PRO A 63 -0.21 -12.81 18.85
N ASN A 64 -1.28 -13.56 18.54
CA ASN A 64 -1.41 -14.41 17.36
C ASN A 64 -2.89 -14.69 17.00
N LEU A 65 -3.14 -15.32 15.86
CA LEU A 65 -4.50 -15.71 15.44
C LEU A 65 -5.17 -16.66 16.43
N GLU A 66 -4.44 -17.60 17.03
CA GLU A 66 -4.99 -18.52 18.03
C GLU A 66 -5.62 -17.78 19.22
N SER A 67 -4.99 -16.70 19.70
CA SER A 67 -5.53 -15.87 20.77
C SER A 67 -6.83 -15.16 20.36
N LEU A 68 -6.92 -14.69 19.11
CA LEU A 68 -8.13 -14.07 18.58
C LEU A 68 -9.29 -15.07 18.44
N THR A 69 -9.00 -16.35 18.18
CA THR A 69 -10.07 -17.38 18.12
C THR A 69 -10.79 -17.58 19.45
N LYS A 70 -10.18 -17.18 20.57
CA LYS A 70 -10.74 -17.25 21.92
C LYS A 70 -11.38 -15.94 22.38
N SER A 71 -11.28 -14.89 21.56
CA SER A 71 -11.84 -13.57 21.83
C SER A 71 -13.26 -13.46 21.29
N ASN A 72 -13.96 -12.39 21.69
CA ASN A 72 -15.19 -11.93 21.07
C ASN A 72 -15.00 -10.56 20.39
N VAL A 73 -16.03 -10.11 19.70
CA VAL A 73 -16.05 -8.84 18.95
C VAL A 73 -15.92 -7.64 19.88
N ASP A 74 -16.61 -7.65 21.03
CA ASP A 74 -16.64 -6.52 21.97
C ASP A 74 -15.25 -6.23 22.56
N GLU A 75 -14.49 -7.29 22.88
CA GLU A 75 -13.11 -7.17 23.35
C GLU A 75 -12.17 -6.54 22.32
N ILE A 76 -12.38 -6.81 21.03
CA ILE A 76 -11.62 -6.16 19.96
C ILE A 76 -12.06 -4.71 19.82
N ILE A 77 -13.37 -4.44 19.76
CA ILE A 77 -13.93 -3.10 19.63
C ILE A 77 -13.38 -2.17 20.72
N HIS A 78 -13.28 -2.65 21.96
CA HIS A 78 -12.73 -1.86 23.06
C HIS A 78 -11.31 -1.33 22.77
N LEU A 79 -10.50 -2.09 22.02
CA LEU A 79 -9.12 -1.70 21.68
C LEU A 79 -9.00 -0.86 20.42
N ILE A 80 -10.00 -0.92 19.53
CA ILE A 80 -9.95 -0.28 18.22
C ILE A 80 -11.06 0.76 18.01
N ASN A 81 -11.72 1.23 19.07
CA ASN A 81 -12.85 2.16 18.98
C ASN A 81 -12.51 3.52 18.32
N THR A 82 -11.23 3.87 18.24
CA THR A 82 -10.73 5.05 17.51
C THR A 82 -10.54 4.80 16.02
N VAL A 83 -10.63 3.55 15.55
CA VAL A 83 -10.47 3.16 14.16
C VAL A 83 -11.76 3.35 13.40
N LYS A 84 -11.71 3.95 12.21
CA LYS A 84 -12.92 4.10 11.39
C LYS A 84 -13.52 2.74 11.01
N PHE A 85 -14.85 2.62 11.10
CA PHE A 85 -15.59 1.40 10.81
C PHE A 85 -15.16 0.20 11.69
N TYR A 86 -14.79 0.47 12.94
CA TYR A 86 -14.27 -0.54 13.87
C TYR A 86 -15.20 -1.74 14.05
N GLU A 87 -16.52 -1.56 14.04
CA GLU A 87 -17.49 -2.66 14.22
C GLU A 87 -17.35 -3.72 13.12
N ASN A 88 -17.29 -3.29 11.86
CA ASN A 88 -17.10 -4.18 10.73
C ASN A 88 -15.72 -4.84 10.76
N LYS A 89 -14.68 -4.06 11.09
CA LYS A 89 -13.29 -4.56 11.16
C LYS A 89 -13.11 -5.60 12.27
N ALA A 90 -13.70 -5.38 13.45
CA ALA A 90 -13.68 -6.35 14.55
C ALA A 90 -14.32 -7.68 14.13
N ASN A 91 -15.48 -7.61 13.48
CA ASN A 91 -16.14 -8.78 12.91
C ASN A 91 -15.28 -9.49 11.86
N TRP A 92 -14.62 -8.77 10.96
CA TRP A 92 -13.73 -9.36 9.97
C TRP A 92 -12.52 -10.05 10.61
N ILE A 93 -11.91 -9.43 11.62
CA ILE A 93 -10.78 -9.99 12.36
C ILE A 93 -11.15 -11.33 13.02
N ILE A 94 -12.28 -11.39 13.74
CA ILE A 94 -12.75 -12.65 14.36
C ILE A 94 -13.03 -13.72 13.31
N ASN A 95 -13.68 -13.36 12.21
CA ASN A 95 -13.98 -14.31 11.12
C ASN A 95 -12.70 -14.86 10.47
N ILE A 96 -11.71 -14.00 10.22
CA ILE A 96 -10.42 -14.40 9.68
C ILE A 96 -9.67 -15.30 10.67
N ALA A 97 -9.61 -14.91 11.94
CA ALA A 97 -8.99 -15.72 12.98
C ALA A 97 -9.64 -17.10 13.09
N THR A 98 -10.97 -17.18 13.05
CA THR A 98 -11.72 -18.45 13.11
C THR A 98 -11.45 -19.32 11.88
N LYS A 99 -11.36 -18.71 10.68
CA LYS A 99 -11.08 -19.40 9.42
C LYS A 99 -9.65 -19.96 9.38
N LEU A 100 -8.66 -19.13 9.73
CA LEU A 100 -7.24 -19.47 9.58
C LEU A 100 -6.68 -20.22 10.79
N LYS A 101 -7.18 -19.92 12.00
CA LYS A 101 -6.82 -20.49 13.31
C LYS A 101 -5.39 -20.24 13.79
N LYS A 102 -4.41 -20.30 12.90
CA LYS A 102 -2.98 -20.18 13.19
C LYS A 102 -2.29 -19.25 12.21
N ASP A 103 -1.24 -18.56 12.68
CA ASP A 103 -0.47 -17.60 11.87
C ASP A 103 0.13 -18.23 10.60
N ASN A 104 0.60 -19.48 10.69
CA ASN A 104 1.18 -20.21 9.55
C ASN A 104 0.17 -20.56 8.45
N ASN A 105 -1.13 -20.40 8.70
CA ASN A 105 -2.19 -20.63 7.72
C ASN A 105 -2.57 -19.34 6.97
N ILE A 106 -1.93 -18.20 7.24
CA ILE A 106 -2.17 -16.97 6.48
C ILE A 106 -1.76 -17.21 5.02
N PRO A 107 -2.69 -17.12 4.06
CA PRO A 107 -2.36 -17.38 2.66
C PRO A 107 -1.54 -16.22 2.09
N LEU A 108 -0.73 -16.52 1.08
CA LEU A 108 0.15 -15.57 0.44
C LEU A 108 -0.09 -15.45 -1.07
N THR A 109 -1.28 -15.86 -1.53
CA THR A 109 -1.74 -15.70 -2.93
C THR A 109 -2.81 -14.62 -3.03
N MET A 110 -2.85 -13.90 -4.16
CA MET A 110 -3.84 -12.84 -4.39
C MET A 110 -5.28 -13.35 -4.24
N LYS A 111 -5.56 -14.52 -4.83
CA LYS A 111 -6.90 -15.13 -4.83
C LYS A 111 -7.37 -15.44 -3.41
N GLU A 112 -6.51 -16.03 -2.59
CA GLU A 112 -6.87 -16.43 -1.23
C GLU A 112 -6.94 -15.22 -0.29
N LEU A 113 -6.00 -14.29 -0.40
CA LEU A 113 -6.00 -13.05 0.39
C LEU A 113 -7.26 -12.23 0.12
N THR A 114 -7.62 -12.02 -1.15
CA THR A 114 -8.83 -11.27 -1.51
C THR A 114 -10.14 -12.01 -1.19
N SER A 115 -10.08 -13.30 -0.83
CA SER A 115 -11.23 -14.03 -0.27
C SER A 115 -11.49 -13.70 1.20
N LEU A 116 -10.54 -13.06 1.90
CA LEU A 116 -10.69 -12.64 3.28
C LEU A 116 -11.46 -11.30 3.33
N LYS A 117 -12.56 -11.26 4.10
CA LYS A 117 -13.34 -10.02 4.26
C LYS A 117 -12.46 -8.90 4.80
N GLY A 118 -12.54 -7.72 4.18
CA GLY A 118 -11.70 -6.56 4.54
C GLY A 118 -10.36 -6.50 3.80
N ILE A 119 -9.97 -7.54 3.05
CA ILE A 119 -8.76 -7.55 2.22
C ILE A 119 -9.14 -7.37 0.76
N GLY A 120 -8.92 -6.15 0.24
CA GLY A 120 -9.01 -5.87 -1.19
C GLY A 120 -7.71 -6.16 -1.93
N ARG A 121 -7.72 -6.02 -3.27
CA ARG A 121 -6.55 -6.28 -4.13
C ARG A 121 -5.30 -5.46 -3.73
N LYS A 122 -5.46 -4.17 -3.43
CA LYS A 122 -4.37 -3.33 -2.92
C LYS A 122 -3.75 -3.91 -1.64
N SER A 123 -4.60 -4.27 -0.68
CA SER A 123 -4.19 -4.84 0.60
C SER A 123 -3.46 -6.18 0.42
N ALA A 124 -3.94 -7.02 -0.50
CA ALA A 124 -3.28 -8.27 -0.84
C ALA A 124 -1.88 -8.03 -1.45
N ASN A 125 -1.74 -7.08 -2.38
CA ASN A 125 -0.42 -6.71 -2.93
C ASN A 125 0.55 -6.22 -1.83
N VAL A 126 0.06 -5.44 -0.84
CA VAL A 126 0.89 -5.04 0.32
C VAL A 126 1.37 -6.26 1.11
N ILE A 127 0.47 -7.16 1.48
CA ILE A 127 0.82 -8.36 2.26
C ILE A 127 1.82 -9.24 1.50
N MET A 128 1.57 -9.46 0.20
CA MET A 128 2.46 -10.26 -0.66
C MET A 128 3.86 -9.63 -0.76
N ARG A 129 3.95 -8.31 -0.95
CA ARG A 129 5.22 -7.58 -0.99
C ARG A 129 6.02 -7.80 0.29
N GLU A 130 5.42 -7.52 1.45
CA GLU A 130 6.13 -7.63 2.73
C GLU A 130 6.44 -9.09 3.12
N ALA A 131 5.74 -10.06 2.52
CA ALA A 131 6.04 -11.48 2.62
C ALA A 131 7.08 -11.97 1.59
N ASN A 132 7.68 -11.06 0.81
CA ASN A 132 8.64 -11.37 -0.27
C ASN A 132 8.09 -12.31 -1.35
N ILE A 133 6.80 -12.18 -1.66
CA ILE A 133 6.16 -12.91 -2.75
C ILE A 133 6.24 -12.09 -4.04
N ALA A 134 6.35 -12.80 -5.17
CA ALA A 134 6.34 -12.17 -6.48
C ALA A 134 5.05 -11.35 -6.69
N PRO A 135 5.13 -10.15 -7.28
CA PRO A 135 3.98 -9.28 -7.45
C PRO A 135 3.00 -9.85 -8.47
N GLU A 136 1.71 -9.78 -8.14
CA GLU A 136 0.60 -9.95 -9.09
C GLU A 136 0.06 -8.61 -9.62
N GLY A 137 0.54 -7.50 -9.05
CA GLY A 137 0.22 -6.16 -9.49
C GLY A 137 0.93 -5.10 -8.66
N ILE A 138 0.65 -3.84 -8.98
CA ILE A 138 1.31 -2.68 -8.36
C ILE A 138 0.40 -2.11 -7.27
N ILE A 139 0.97 -1.80 -6.10
CA ILE A 139 0.23 -1.16 -5.01
C ILE A 139 -0.16 0.26 -5.45
N VAL A 140 -1.47 0.53 -5.52
CA VAL A 140 -2.00 1.86 -5.85
C VAL A 140 -2.82 2.40 -4.69
N ASP A 141 -2.29 3.44 -4.05
CA ASP A 141 -3.02 4.25 -3.08
C ASP A 141 -3.31 5.66 -3.64
N LEU A 142 -3.88 6.53 -2.80
CA LEU A 142 -4.20 7.91 -3.16
C LEU A 142 -2.96 8.74 -3.53
N HIS A 143 -1.80 8.41 -2.98
CA HIS A 143 -0.52 9.06 -3.31
C HIS A 143 -0.01 8.60 -4.67
N VAL A 144 -0.11 7.30 -4.97
CA VAL A 144 0.25 6.75 -6.29
C VAL A 144 -0.67 7.31 -7.37
N LEU A 145 -1.99 7.34 -7.14
CA LEU A 145 -2.96 7.93 -8.08
C LEU A 145 -2.57 9.36 -8.46
N ARG A 146 -2.24 10.19 -7.48
CA ARG A 146 -1.80 11.58 -7.72
C ARG A 146 -0.44 11.63 -8.42
N THR A 147 0.54 10.92 -7.88
CA THR A 147 1.95 11.03 -8.30
C THR A 147 2.13 10.50 -9.72
N ALA A 148 1.64 9.29 -10.01
CA ALA A 148 1.74 8.68 -11.34
C ALA A 148 1.03 9.51 -12.41
N SER A 149 -0.11 10.12 -12.07
CA SER A 149 -0.83 11.01 -12.99
C SER A 149 -0.08 12.32 -13.23
N ARG A 150 0.49 12.93 -12.18
CA ARG A 150 1.22 14.21 -12.30
C ARG A 150 2.53 14.08 -13.07
N ILE A 151 3.29 13.02 -12.84
CA ILE A 151 4.55 12.81 -13.56
C ILE A 151 4.34 12.52 -15.05
N GLY A 152 3.13 12.14 -15.46
CA GLY A 152 2.79 11.77 -16.84
C GLY A 152 2.89 10.27 -17.13
N LEU A 153 3.08 9.45 -16.10
CA LEU A 153 3.25 8.00 -16.24
C LEU A 153 1.95 7.29 -16.61
N ILE A 154 0.80 7.78 -16.13
CA ILE A 154 -0.53 7.23 -16.48
C ILE A 154 -1.52 8.34 -16.82
N LYS A 155 -2.61 7.98 -17.50
CA LYS A 155 -3.75 8.90 -17.63
C LYS A 155 -4.45 9.05 -16.27
N PRO A 156 -4.82 10.29 -15.88
CA PRO A 156 -5.47 10.54 -14.59
C PRO A 156 -6.72 9.68 -14.36
N THR A 157 -6.82 9.12 -13.16
CA THR A 157 -8.00 8.35 -12.75
C THR A 157 -8.15 8.39 -11.22
N LYS A 158 -9.38 8.18 -10.75
CA LYS A 158 -9.70 7.99 -9.33
C LYS A 158 -9.85 6.50 -8.96
N ASP A 159 -9.78 5.61 -9.94
CA ASP A 159 -9.93 4.17 -9.76
C ASP A 159 -8.56 3.51 -9.64
N GLY A 160 -8.28 2.93 -8.47
CA GLY A 160 -7.04 2.22 -8.18
C GLY A 160 -6.78 1.04 -9.11
N LEU A 161 -7.81 0.28 -9.49
CA LEU A 161 -7.67 -0.87 -10.40
C LEU A 161 -7.34 -0.42 -11.82
N LYS A 162 -7.96 0.69 -12.27
CA LYS A 162 -7.65 1.28 -13.57
C LYS A 162 -6.22 1.82 -13.62
N ALA A 163 -5.76 2.46 -12.55
CA ALA A 163 -4.38 2.93 -12.44
C ALA A 163 -3.38 1.77 -12.38
N GLU A 164 -3.65 0.73 -11.58
CA GLU A 164 -2.82 -0.48 -11.48
C GLU A 164 -2.62 -1.10 -12.87
N LYS A 165 -3.71 -1.31 -13.63
CA LYS A 165 -3.64 -1.85 -14.99
C LYS A 165 -2.81 -0.99 -15.93
N GLN A 166 -2.96 0.34 -15.89
CA GLN A 166 -2.14 1.23 -16.71
C GLN A 166 -0.65 1.12 -16.36
N LEU A 167 -0.32 1.10 -15.07
CA LEU A 167 1.07 0.96 -14.62
C LEU A 167 1.67 -0.39 -15.04
N MET A 168 0.94 -1.49 -14.89
CA MET A 168 1.37 -2.83 -15.29
C MET A 168 1.60 -2.95 -16.81
N THR A 169 0.86 -2.20 -17.62
CA THR A 169 1.07 -2.17 -19.08
C THR A 169 2.34 -1.42 -19.47
N ILE A 170 2.72 -0.40 -18.69
CA ILE A 170 3.82 0.52 -19.02
C ILE A 170 5.14 0.04 -18.43
N LEU A 171 5.10 -0.56 -17.25
CA LEU A 171 6.29 -0.86 -16.46
C LEU A 171 6.64 -2.35 -16.47
N PRO A 172 7.95 -2.67 -16.50
CA PRO A 172 8.42 -4.06 -16.44
C PRO A 172 8.07 -4.69 -15.10
N LYS A 173 7.80 -6.01 -15.10
CA LYS A 173 7.27 -6.72 -13.92
C LYS A 173 8.25 -6.74 -12.74
N GLU A 174 9.53 -6.66 -13.06
CA GLU A 174 10.67 -6.72 -12.14
C GLU A 174 10.62 -5.62 -11.07
N ILE A 175 10.01 -4.46 -11.39
CA ILE A 175 9.93 -3.32 -10.46
C ILE A 175 8.58 -3.19 -9.75
N TRP A 176 7.60 -4.08 -10.03
CA TRP A 176 6.22 -3.89 -9.54
C TRP A 176 6.10 -3.88 -8.02
N ASN A 177 6.93 -4.65 -7.31
CA ASN A 177 6.94 -4.69 -5.84
C ASN A 177 7.38 -3.35 -5.23
N ASP A 178 8.26 -2.61 -5.90
CA ASP A 178 8.89 -1.42 -5.32
C ASP A 178 8.29 -0.12 -5.85
N ILE A 179 7.93 -0.08 -7.14
CA ILE A 179 7.51 1.18 -7.77
C ILE A 179 6.24 1.76 -7.15
N GLY A 180 5.28 0.92 -6.75
CA GLY A 180 4.06 1.37 -6.07
C GLY A 180 4.38 2.06 -4.73
N MET A 181 5.30 1.48 -3.95
CA MET A 181 5.74 2.07 -2.68
C MET A 181 6.59 3.31 -2.90
N ALA A 182 7.51 3.30 -3.87
CA ALA A 182 8.33 4.46 -4.22
C ALA A 182 7.47 5.67 -4.64
N LEU A 183 6.46 5.46 -5.49
CA LEU A 183 5.51 6.49 -5.87
C LEU A 183 4.64 6.95 -4.69
N SER A 184 4.27 6.06 -3.77
CA SER A 184 3.55 6.43 -2.55
C SER A 184 4.41 7.33 -1.66
N PHE A 185 5.66 6.96 -1.39
CA PHE A 185 6.58 7.78 -0.60
C PHE A 185 6.87 9.12 -1.27
N LEU A 186 7.18 9.14 -2.57
CA LEU A 186 7.35 10.38 -3.31
C LEU A 186 6.11 11.27 -3.18
N GLY A 187 4.91 10.70 -3.28
CA GLY A 187 3.65 11.43 -3.11
C GLY A 187 3.38 11.93 -1.69
N ARG A 188 3.95 11.28 -0.65
CA ARG A 188 3.84 11.70 0.75
C ARG A 188 4.84 12.81 1.09
N GLU A 189 6.06 12.71 0.60
CA GLU A 189 7.19 13.56 0.99
C GLU A 189 7.35 14.79 0.08
N ILE A 190 7.27 14.60 -1.24
CA ILE A 190 7.61 15.60 -2.26
C ILE A 190 6.40 16.00 -3.10
N CYS A 191 5.74 15.06 -3.77
CA CYS A 191 4.59 15.30 -4.65
C CYS A 191 3.27 15.40 -3.87
N ARG A 192 3.28 16.22 -2.81
CA ARG A 192 2.13 16.57 -1.96
C ARG A 192 1.10 17.42 -2.74
N PRO A 193 -0.12 17.67 -2.21
CA PRO A 193 -1.10 18.52 -2.89
C PRO A 193 -0.51 19.85 -3.37
N VAL A 194 0.24 20.54 -2.50
CA VAL A 194 1.23 21.56 -2.87
C VAL A 194 2.58 20.86 -2.95
N PRO A 195 3.11 20.57 -4.16
CA PRO A 195 4.34 19.80 -4.28
C PRO A 195 5.57 20.63 -3.90
N LYS A 196 6.71 19.96 -3.70
CA LYS A 196 8.04 20.57 -3.54
C LYS A 196 8.89 20.27 -4.77
N CYS A 197 8.51 20.81 -5.93
CA CYS A 197 9.01 20.31 -7.22
C CYS A 197 10.53 20.45 -7.36
N SER A 198 11.13 21.53 -6.86
CA SER A 198 12.59 21.74 -6.90
C SER A 198 13.40 20.69 -6.12
N GLN A 199 12.76 19.94 -5.22
CA GLN A 199 13.38 18.85 -4.44
C GLN A 199 13.16 17.47 -5.07
N CYS A 200 12.46 17.38 -6.21
CA CYS A 200 12.08 16.11 -6.81
C CYS A 200 13.21 15.53 -7.68
N LEU A 201 13.61 14.29 -7.42
CA LEU A 201 14.67 13.57 -8.14
C LEU A 201 14.39 13.39 -9.64
N ILE A 202 13.12 13.52 -10.05
CA ILE A 202 12.66 13.37 -11.44
C ILE A 202 12.05 14.67 -11.97
N PHE A 203 12.46 15.82 -11.43
CA PHE A 203 11.92 17.13 -11.80
C PHE A 203 12.02 17.44 -13.30
N SER A 204 13.17 17.13 -13.91
CA SER A 204 13.46 17.41 -15.33
C SER A 204 12.53 16.66 -16.28
N THR A 205 12.15 15.44 -15.92
CA THR A 205 11.37 14.52 -16.78
C THR A 205 9.89 14.46 -16.41
N CYS A 206 9.52 14.99 -15.24
CA CYS A 206 8.14 15.13 -14.79
C CYS A 206 7.32 16.02 -15.76
N GLN A 207 6.18 15.52 -16.23
CA GLN A 207 5.30 16.24 -17.16
C GLN A 207 4.23 17.11 -16.46
N TYR A 208 4.33 17.33 -15.14
CA TYR A 208 3.34 18.13 -14.43
C TYR A 208 3.41 19.61 -14.86
N PRO A 209 2.33 20.22 -15.40
CA PRO A 209 2.40 21.60 -15.89
C PRO A 209 2.49 22.64 -14.78
N ASN A 210 1.96 22.35 -13.59
CA ASN A 210 1.90 23.28 -12.47
C ASN A 210 3.02 23.01 -11.45
N LYS A 211 4.26 22.82 -11.93
CA LYS A 211 5.43 22.69 -11.04
C LYS A 211 5.56 23.95 -10.18
N THR A 212 5.80 23.76 -8.90
CA THR A 212 6.07 24.83 -7.92
C THR A 212 7.57 25.07 -7.79
N ASP A 213 7.95 26.09 -7.02
CA ASP A 213 9.34 26.33 -6.60
C ASP A 213 10.31 26.63 -7.77
N LEU A 214 9.77 27.26 -8.82
CA LEU A 214 10.50 27.88 -9.92
C LEU A 214 10.95 29.30 -9.55
#